data_AF-A0A090WKH9-F1
#
_entry.id   AF-A0A090WKH9-F1
#
_cell.length_a   1.000
_cell.length_b   1.000
_cell.length_c   1.000
_cell.angle_alpha   90.00
_cell.angle_beta   90.00
_cell.angle_gamma   90.00
#
_symmetry.space_group_name_H-M   'P 1'
#
loop_
_entity.id
_entity.type
_entity.pdbx_description
1 polymer ?
#
loop_
_entity_poly.entity_id
_entity_poly.type
_entity_poly.pdbx_seq_one_letter_code
_entity_poly.pdbx_strand_id
1 'polypeptide(L)'
;MKKSIILCACLLGAVSSYGQTIADGLLYGQQGSYGTARYRSMSGAFGALGGDLTAIGSNPAGSVIFANHFASVSLGYTGNQTDSNFNSSFAENNDNDFTLNQAGAVLVYKNQNENAAVTKFSFGLNYDDTRNYDNNLFIAGTNNISISEYFLSFANGVELDNFQLSLMKPFLAFIDS
;
A
#
# COMPACT_ATOMS: atom_id res chain seq x y z
N MET A 1 -0.47 -42.33 7.85
CA MET A 1 -0.25 -41.19 8.78
C MET A 1 0.19 -39.92 8.05
N LYS A 2 1.30 -39.88 7.32
CA LYS A 2 1.77 -38.67 6.59
C LYS A 2 0.73 -38.09 5.60
N LYS A 3 0.01 -38.94 4.86
CA LYS A 3 -1.03 -38.53 3.90
C LYS A 3 -2.26 -37.91 4.58
N SER A 4 -2.64 -38.42 5.74
CA SER A 4 -3.78 -37.92 6.53
C SER A 4 -3.49 -36.55 7.16
N ILE A 5 -2.23 -36.29 7.52
CA ILE A 5 -1.78 -34.98 8.04
C ILE A 5 -1.82 -33.92 6.94
N ILE A 6 -1.32 -34.23 5.73
CA ILE A 6 -1.39 -33.32 4.58
C ILE A 6 -2.85 -32.99 4.24
N LEU A 7 -3.72 -34.01 4.25
CA LEU A 7 -5.15 -33.81 3.98
C LEU A 7 -5.82 -32.89 5.03
N CYS A 8 -5.54 -33.09 6.31
CA CYS A 8 -6.03 -32.20 7.37
C CYS A 8 -5.49 -30.77 7.22
N ALA A 9 -4.21 -30.60 6.89
CA ALA A 9 -3.62 -29.28 6.67
C ALA A 9 -4.27 -28.54 5.48
N CYS A 10 -4.52 -29.23 4.38
CA CYS A 10 -5.22 -28.66 3.23
C CYS A 10 -6.68 -28.28 3.55
N LEU A 11 -7.40 -29.14 4.29
CA LEU A 11 -8.78 -28.84 4.70
C LEU A 11 -8.85 -27.63 5.63
N LEU A 12 -7.96 -27.54 6.62
CA LEU A 12 -7.88 -26.38 7.52
C LEU A 12 -7.50 -25.08 6.79
N GLY A 13 -6.59 -25.17 5.80
CA GLY A 13 -6.24 -24.04 4.93
C GLY A 13 -7.41 -23.58 4.04
N ALA A 14 -8.26 -24.50 3.61
CA ALA A 14 -9.43 -24.16 2.79
C ALA A 14 -10.49 -23.38 3.58
N VAL A 15 -10.70 -23.68 4.86
CA VAL A 15 -11.68 -22.95 5.72
C VAL A 15 -11.20 -21.55 6.11
N SER A 16 -9.90 -21.27 5.97
CA SER A 16 -9.27 -19.98 6.29
C SER A 16 -8.96 -19.14 5.04
N SER A 17 -9.39 -19.59 3.86
CA SER A 17 -9.18 -18.87 2.62
C SER A 17 -10.21 -17.75 2.46
N TYR A 18 -9.73 -16.51 2.30
CA TYR A 18 -10.53 -15.37 1.88
C TYR A 18 -10.27 -15.10 0.40
N GLY A 19 -11.32 -14.79 -0.36
CA GLY A 19 -11.15 -14.32 -1.75
C GLY A 19 -10.66 -12.87 -1.77
N GLN A 20 -9.63 -12.60 -2.57
CA GLN A 20 -9.20 -11.23 -2.87
C GLN A 20 -9.89 -10.75 -4.14
N THR A 21 -10.27 -9.47 -4.17
CA THR A 21 -10.81 -8.85 -5.38
C THR A 21 -9.68 -8.37 -6.30
N ILE A 22 -10.00 -8.13 -7.58
CA ILE A 22 -9.06 -7.50 -8.52
C ILE A 22 -8.62 -6.12 -8.01
N ALA A 23 -9.51 -5.40 -7.31
CA ALA A 23 -9.22 -4.10 -6.72
C ALA A 23 -8.15 -4.22 -5.61
N ASP A 24 -8.25 -5.22 -4.74
CA ASP A 24 -7.25 -5.48 -3.70
C ASP A 24 -5.89 -5.81 -4.32
N GLY A 25 -5.88 -6.61 -5.39
CA GLY A 25 -4.67 -6.95 -6.14
C GLY A 25 -4.01 -5.72 -6.78
N LEU A 26 -4.80 -4.78 -7.30
CA LEU A 26 -4.27 -3.53 -7.85
C LEU A 26 -3.71 -2.62 -6.74
N LEU A 27 -4.43 -2.50 -5.62
CA LEU A 27 -4.03 -1.69 -4.48
C LEU A 27 -2.69 -2.18 -3.91
N TYR A 28 -2.54 -3.48 -3.65
CA TYR A 28 -1.31 -4.05 -3.11
C TYR A 28 -0.21 -4.28 -4.15
N GLY A 29 -0.58 -4.43 -5.43
CA GLY A 29 0.36 -4.73 -6.51
C GLY A 29 1.11 -3.51 -7.04
N GLN A 30 0.59 -2.30 -6.82
CA GLN A 30 1.34 -1.09 -7.15
C GLN A 30 2.54 -0.95 -6.21
N GLN A 31 3.74 -0.87 -6.77
CA GLN A 31 4.94 -0.55 -6.01
C GLN A 31 5.27 0.93 -6.17
N GLY A 32 5.33 1.66 -5.07
CA GLY A 32 5.76 3.07 -5.06
C GLY A 32 7.18 3.23 -4.55
N SER A 33 7.71 4.45 -4.65
CA SER A 33 9.01 4.81 -4.08
C SER A 33 8.86 5.14 -2.59
N TYR A 34 8.82 4.11 -1.76
CA TYR A 34 8.79 4.19 -0.29
C TYR A 34 10.15 3.82 0.29
N GLY A 35 10.37 4.12 1.58
CA GLY A 35 11.60 3.79 2.30
C GLY A 35 12.54 4.97 2.56
N THR A 36 13.85 4.72 2.60
CA THR A 36 14.84 5.73 3.01
C THR A 36 14.78 6.98 2.15
N ALA A 37 15.16 8.14 2.72
CA ALA A 37 15.26 9.38 1.95
C ALA A 37 16.13 9.21 0.69
N ARG A 38 17.26 8.51 0.80
CA ARG A 38 18.16 8.22 -0.34
C ARG A 38 17.49 7.34 -1.40
N TYR A 39 16.80 6.27 -0.99
CA TYR A 39 16.08 5.39 -1.91
C TYR A 39 15.01 6.16 -2.70
N ARG A 40 14.24 7.01 -1.99
CA ARG A 40 13.16 7.83 -2.56
C ARG A 40 13.69 8.96 -3.46
N SER A 41 14.71 9.70 -3.02
CA SER A 41 15.35 10.76 -3.82
C SER A 41 15.89 10.27 -5.16
N MET A 42 16.14 8.96 -5.27
CA MET A 42 16.70 8.31 -6.45
C MET A 42 15.65 7.45 -7.16
N SER A 43 14.37 7.72 -6.89
CA SER A 43 13.22 7.06 -7.52
C SER A 43 13.27 5.53 -7.46
N GLY A 44 13.87 4.97 -6.42
CA GLY A 44 14.02 3.53 -6.22
C GLY A 44 15.16 2.86 -7.00
N ALA A 45 16.06 3.61 -7.64
CA ALA A 45 17.21 3.04 -8.36
C ALA A 45 18.10 2.12 -7.48
N PHE A 46 18.13 2.39 -6.17
CA PHE A 46 18.84 1.56 -5.20
C PHE A 46 18.27 0.15 -5.06
N GLY A 47 17.03 -0.13 -5.50
CA GLY A 47 16.46 -1.48 -5.50
C GLY A 47 17.27 -2.46 -6.36
N ALA A 48 17.78 -1.99 -7.50
CA ALA A 48 18.67 -2.77 -8.35
C ALA A 48 20.14 -2.73 -7.88
N LEU A 49 20.60 -1.56 -7.41
CA LEU A 49 22.01 -1.34 -7.02
C LEU A 49 22.38 -2.01 -5.68
N GLY A 50 21.44 -2.08 -4.73
CA GLY A 50 21.69 -2.50 -3.37
C GLY A 50 22.40 -1.43 -2.52
N GLY A 51 22.87 -1.81 -1.32
CA GLY A 51 23.58 -0.90 -0.42
C GLY A 51 22.71 0.19 0.20
N ASP A 52 21.39 0.02 0.18
CA ASP A 52 20.38 0.80 0.92
C ASP A 52 19.50 -0.11 1.75
N LEU A 53 19.04 0.36 2.91
CA LEU A 53 18.26 -0.46 3.84
C LEU A 53 16.93 -0.88 3.20
N THR A 54 16.27 0.04 2.49
CA THR A 54 15.04 -0.26 1.75
C THR A 54 15.28 -1.19 0.57
N ALA A 55 16.44 -1.09 -0.07
CA ALA A 55 16.80 -1.99 -1.16
C ALA A 55 16.87 -3.47 -0.73
N ILE A 56 17.07 -3.76 0.56
CA ILE A 56 17.08 -5.13 1.09
C ILE A 56 15.69 -5.78 0.96
N GLY A 57 14.62 -5.00 1.15
CA GLY A 57 13.24 -5.50 1.02
C GLY A 57 12.86 -5.84 -0.43
N SER A 58 13.38 -5.07 -1.39
CA SER A 58 13.18 -5.32 -2.82
C SER A 58 14.11 -6.41 -3.36
N ASN A 59 15.38 -6.38 -2.97
CA ASN A 59 16.41 -7.34 -3.38
C ASN A 59 17.32 -7.70 -2.17
N PRO A 60 17.05 -8.83 -1.49
CA PRO A 60 17.82 -9.26 -0.32
C PRO A 60 19.32 -9.45 -0.61
N ALA A 61 19.72 -9.78 -1.85
CA ALA A 61 21.13 -9.92 -2.22
C ALA A 61 21.88 -8.57 -2.20
N GLY A 62 21.15 -7.46 -2.35
CA GLY A 62 21.68 -6.10 -2.22
C GLY A 62 22.22 -5.77 -0.82
N SER A 63 21.91 -6.58 0.20
CA SER A 63 22.47 -6.45 1.55
C SER A 63 23.99 -6.71 1.62
N VAL A 64 24.52 -7.54 0.72
CA VAL A 64 25.96 -7.83 0.68
C VAL A 64 26.74 -6.68 0.03
N ILE A 65 26.08 -5.71 -0.62
CA ILE A 65 26.75 -4.55 -1.24
C ILE A 65 27.26 -3.56 -0.20
N PHE A 66 26.67 -3.52 1.01
CA PHE A 66 27.14 -2.66 2.09
C PHE A 66 28.63 -2.87 2.38
N ALA A 67 29.41 -1.79 2.34
CA ALA A 67 30.85 -1.86 2.52
C ALA A 67 31.23 -2.12 3.98
N ASN A 68 30.50 -1.52 4.92
CA ASN A 68 30.76 -1.56 6.37
C ASN A 68 29.43 -1.73 7.12
N HIS A 69 29.51 -1.87 8.45
CA HIS A 69 28.34 -1.73 9.30
C HIS A 69 27.64 -0.40 9.02
N PHE A 70 26.32 -0.44 8.87
CA PHE A 70 25.51 0.73 8.52
C PHE A 70 24.26 0.74 9.38
N ALA A 71 23.86 1.90 9.88
CA ALA A 71 22.58 2.10 10.53
C ALA A 71 22.01 3.43 10.06
N SER A 72 20.69 3.48 9.83
CA SER A 72 20.02 4.69 9.41
C SER A 72 18.56 4.68 9.85
N VAL A 73 18.05 5.89 10.02
CA VAL A 73 16.66 6.19 10.31
C VAL A 73 16.22 7.28 9.32
N SER A 74 15.03 7.14 8.75
CA SER A 74 14.40 8.15 7.89
C SER A 74 13.04 8.52 8.45
N LEU A 75 12.81 9.82 8.60
CA LEU A 75 11.50 10.37 8.96
C LEU A 75 10.76 10.83 7.70
N GLY A 76 9.44 10.82 7.77
CA GLY A 76 8.53 11.22 6.72
C GLY A 76 7.64 12.36 7.15
N TYR A 77 7.34 13.22 6.18
CA TYR A 77 6.23 14.17 6.25
C TYR A 77 5.40 13.99 4.98
N THR A 78 4.10 13.85 5.15
CA THR A 78 3.13 13.77 4.06
C THR A 78 2.03 14.78 4.36
N GLY A 79 1.80 15.71 3.43
CA GLY A 79 0.62 16.58 3.46
C GLY A 79 -0.29 16.20 2.31
N ASN A 80 -1.55 15.92 2.62
CA ASN A 80 -2.58 15.60 1.63
C ASN A 80 -3.69 16.66 1.71
N GLN A 81 -4.03 17.24 0.57
CA GLN A 81 -5.15 18.17 0.43
C GLN A 81 -6.17 17.52 -0.49
N THR A 82 -7.38 17.36 0.01
CA THR A 82 -8.52 16.83 -0.73
C THR A 82 -9.54 17.94 -0.92
N ASP A 83 -9.69 18.38 -2.16
CA ASP A 83 -10.74 19.32 -2.56
C ASP A 83 -11.96 18.53 -3.04
N SER A 84 -13.13 18.89 -2.53
CA SER A 84 -14.41 18.37 -2.99
C SER A 84 -15.33 19.50 -3.44
N ASN A 85 -16.11 19.21 -4.48
CA ASN A 85 -17.14 20.10 -4.98
C ASN A 85 -18.44 19.29 -5.08
N PHE A 86 -19.49 19.76 -4.42
CA PHE A 86 -20.80 19.13 -4.42
C PHE A 86 -21.87 20.22 -4.46
N ASN A 87 -22.76 20.21 -5.47
CA ASN A 87 -23.75 21.25 -5.73
C ASN A 87 -23.24 22.70 -5.59
N SER A 88 -22.11 23.02 -6.23
CA SER A 88 -21.44 24.34 -6.12
C SER A 88 -20.97 24.71 -4.70
N SER A 89 -21.01 23.78 -3.75
CA SER A 89 -20.41 23.89 -2.43
C SER A 89 -19.01 23.28 -2.48
N PHE A 90 -18.01 24.09 -2.14
CA PHE A 90 -16.63 23.67 -2.09
C PHE A 90 -16.25 23.34 -0.64
N ALA A 91 -15.63 22.18 -0.45
CA ALA A 91 -15.03 21.82 0.83
C ALA A 91 -13.58 21.37 0.62
N GLU A 92 -12.69 21.90 1.45
CA GLU A 92 -11.27 21.55 1.48
C GLU A 92 -11.01 20.77 2.77
N ASN A 93 -10.29 19.65 2.67
CA ASN A 93 -9.78 18.90 3.80
C ASN A 93 -8.27 18.74 3.70
N ASN A 94 -7.55 19.16 4.75
CA ASN A 94 -6.09 19.07 4.83
C ASN A 94 -5.68 18.11 5.94
N ASP A 95 -4.96 17.06 5.56
CA ASP A 95 -4.40 16.06 6.47
C ASP A 95 -2.87 16.10 6.40
N ASN A 96 -2.21 16.20 7.56
CA ASN A 96 -0.75 16.26 7.65
C ASN A 96 -0.26 15.17 8.60
N ASP A 97 0.62 14.31 8.10
CA ASP A 97 1.17 13.18 8.82
C ASP A 97 2.68 13.25 8.96
N PHE A 98 3.15 12.98 10.18
CA PHE A 98 4.56 12.75 10.48
C PHE A 98 4.76 11.28 10.83
N THR A 99 5.61 10.59 10.09
CA THR A 99 5.82 9.14 10.23
C THR A 99 7.29 8.78 10.34
N LEU A 100 7.56 7.65 10.99
CA LEU A 100 8.85 6.99 10.90
C LEU A 100 8.87 6.15 9.61
N ASN A 101 9.34 6.74 8.51
CA ASN A 101 9.37 6.07 7.21
C ASN A 101 10.23 4.81 7.20
N GLN A 102 11.39 4.84 7.87
CA GLN A 102 12.35 3.75 7.80
C GLN A 102 13.26 3.75 9.03
N ALA A 103 13.60 2.57 9.53
CA ALA A 103 14.65 2.39 10.52
C ALA A 103 15.33 1.02 10.34
N GLY A 104 16.66 0.98 10.40
CA GLY A 104 17.35 -0.29 10.28
C GLY A 104 18.85 -0.22 10.41
N ALA A 105 19.46 -1.39 10.44
CA ALA A 105 20.89 -1.55 10.48
C ALA A 105 21.33 -2.82 9.74
N VAL A 106 22.53 -2.79 9.17
CA VAL A 106 23.22 -3.91 8.54
C VAL A 106 24.57 -4.07 9.19
N LEU A 107 24.85 -5.28 9.64
CA LEU A 107 26.15 -5.73 10.09
C LEU A 107 26.83 -6.48 8.95
N VAL A 108 28.05 -6.05 8.60
CA VAL A 108 28.82 -6.66 7.52
C VAL A 108 30.03 -7.36 8.12
N TYR A 109 30.18 -8.65 7.83
CA TYR A 109 31.38 -9.40 8.17
C TYR A 109 32.16 -9.72 6.89
N LYS A 110 33.46 -9.44 6.92
CA LYS A 110 34.40 -9.78 5.85
C LYS A 110 35.46 -10.70 6.41
N ASN A 111 35.66 -11.84 5.77
CA ASN A 111 36.74 -12.75 6.12
C ASN A 111 38.06 -12.17 5.60
N GLN A 112 39.10 -12.18 6.43
CA GLN A 112 40.43 -11.71 6.04
C GLN A 112 41.25 -12.80 5.32
N ASN A 113 40.79 -14.06 5.39
CA ASN A 113 41.43 -15.17 4.69
C ASN A 113 40.90 -15.27 3.25
N GLU A 114 41.77 -15.02 2.27
CA GLU A 114 41.45 -15.07 0.83
C GLU A 114 41.03 -16.46 0.35
N ASN A 115 41.41 -17.53 1.07
CA ASN A 115 41.06 -18.91 0.74
C ASN A 115 39.76 -19.39 1.42
N ALA A 116 39.04 -18.51 2.13
CA ALA A 116 37.81 -18.89 2.81
C ALA A 116 36.65 -19.15 1.83
N ALA A 117 35.87 -20.21 2.07
CA ALA A 117 34.70 -20.54 1.25
C ALA A 117 33.61 -19.44 1.25
N VAL A 118 33.53 -18.65 2.33
CA VAL A 118 32.68 -17.46 2.43
C VAL A 118 33.56 -16.28 2.78
N THR A 119 33.69 -15.35 1.83
CA THR A 119 34.54 -14.16 1.96
C THR A 119 33.80 -12.98 2.59
N LYS A 120 32.48 -12.91 2.43
CA LYS A 120 31.63 -11.84 2.98
C LYS A 120 30.23 -12.34 3.27
N PHE A 121 29.67 -11.91 4.39
CA PHE A 121 28.24 -12.05 4.67
C PHE A 121 27.70 -10.80 5.38
N SER A 122 26.40 -10.57 5.27
CA SER A 122 25.70 -9.46 5.90
C SER A 122 24.48 -9.95 6.67
N PHE A 123 24.26 -9.37 7.84
CA PHE A 123 23.04 -9.54 8.62
C PHE A 123 22.35 -8.20 8.73
N GLY A 124 21.09 -8.11 8.28
CA GLY A 124 20.34 -6.86 8.24
C GLY A 124 19.01 -6.97 8.98
N LEU A 125 18.68 -5.91 9.71
CA LEU A 125 17.35 -5.66 10.24
C LEU A 125 16.85 -4.36 9.61
N ASN A 126 15.67 -4.41 9.01
CA ASN A 126 15.11 -3.26 8.31
C ASN A 126 13.60 -3.20 8.54
N TYR A 127 13.13 -2.01 8.88
CA TYR A 127 11.73 -1.63 8.94
C TYR A 127 11.52 -0.50 7.93
N ASP A 128 10.54 -0.66 7.04
CA ASP A 128 10.09 0.35 6.09
C ASP A 128 8.56 0.47 6.20
N ASP A 129 8.06 1.71 6.26
CA ASP A 129 6.68 2.03 5.99
C ASP A 129 6.48 2.13 4.48
N THR A 130 5.72 1.18 3.93
CA THR A 130 5.51 1.04 2.48
C THR A 130 4.27 1.74 1.98
N ARG A 131 3.27 2.03 2.82
CA ARG A 131 2.09 2.77 2.38
C ARG A 131 1.25 3.24 3.56
N ASN A 132 0.93 4.53 3.57
CA ASN A 132 -0.17 5.06 4.35
C ASN A 132 -1.47 5.00 3.51
N TYR A 133 -2.55 4.46 4.10
CA TYR A 133 -3.89 4.41 3.50
C TYR A 133 -4.85 5.41 4.16
N ASP A 134 -4.36 6.25 5.06
CA ASP A 134 -5.14 7.31 5.68
C ASP A 134 -5.53 8.32 4.60
N ASN A 135 -6.82 8.32 4.27
CA ASN A 135 -7.41 9.26 3.34
C ASN A 135 -8.78 9.67 3.87
N ASN A 136 -8.92 10.95 4.23
CA ASN A 136 -10.19 11.51 4.67
C ASN A 136 -10.82 12.32 3.53
N LEU A 137 -12.07 12.01 3.23
CA LEU A 137 -12.88 12.72 2.25
C LEU A 137 -14.03 13.41 2.99
N PHE A 138 -13.98 14.73 3.02
CA PHE A 138 -15.05 15.54 3.57
C PHE A 138 -15.82 16.23 2.45
N ILE A 139 -17.12 15.97 2.37
CA ILE A 139 -18.03 16.59 1.40
C ILE A 139 -19.15 17.25 2.20
N ALA A 140 -19.41 18.53 1.90
CA ALA A 140 -20.52 19.28 2.48
C ALA A 140 -21.21 20.10 1.41
N GLY A 141 -22.54 20.02 1.36
CA GLY A 141 -23.38 20.79 0.44
C GLY A 141 -24.86 20.44 0.63
N THR A 142 -25.74 21.24 0.04
CA THR A 142 -27.18 21.02 0.06
C THR A 142 -27.63 20.44 -1.27
N ASN A 143 -28.40 19.36 -1.26
CA ASN A 143 -28.98 18.78 -2.48
C ASN A 143 -30.49 19.07 -2.56
N ASN A 144 -31.01 19.28 -3.78
CA ASN A 144 -32.46 19.48 -4.01
C ASN A 144 -33.25 18.16 -4.07
N ILE A 145 -32.57 17.02 -4.14
CA ILE A 145 -33.12 15.67 -4.15
C ILE A 145 -33.01 15.12 -2.72
N SER A 146 -34.12 14.58 -2.21
CA SER A 146 -34.14 13.98 -0.89
C SER A 146 -33.56 12.56 -0.92
N ILE A 147 -32.92 12.13 0.16
CA ILE A 147 -32.49 10.73 0.34
C ILE A 147 -33.68 9.76 0.21
N SER A 148 -34.91 10.20 0.52
CA SER A 148 -36.12 9.41 0.33
C SER A 148 -36.42 9.11 -1.14
N GLU A 149 -36.08 10.04 -2.05
CA GLU A 149 -36.26 9.85 -3.49
C GLU A 149 -35.23 8.87 -4.05
N TYR A 150 -34.00 8.87 -3.52
CA TYR A 150 -33.01 7.81 -3.79
C TYR A 150 -33.56 6.43 -3.42
N PHE A 151 -34.03 6.25 -2.18
CA PHE A 151 -34.57 4.94 -1.77
C PHE A 151 -35.83 4.55 -2.55
N LEU A 152 -36.68 5.53 -2.90
CA LEU A 152 -37.86 5.31 -3.73
C LEU A 152 -37.49 4.82 -5.15
N SER A 153 -36.42 5.35 -5.75
CA SER A 153 -35.97 4.90 -7.08
C SER A 153 -35.46 3.46 -7.07
N PHE A 154 -34.84 3.01 -5.97
CA PHE A 154 -34.47 1.60 -5.80
C PHE A 154 -35.68 0.70 -5.51
N ALA A 155 -36.67 1.19 -4.75
CA ALA A 155 -37.86 0.42 -4.39
C ALA A 155 -38.82 0.20 -5.57
N ASN A 156 -38.91 1.15 -6.50
CA ASN A 156 -39.75 1.03 -7.70
C ASN A 156 -39.20 0.05 -8.76
N GLY A 157 -38.01 -0.51 -8.54
CA GLY A 157 -37.37 -1.44 -9.48
C GLY A 157 -36.80 -0.73 -10.71
N VAL A 158 -35.98 -1.46 -11.46
CA VAL A 158 -35.36 -0.98 -12.70
C VAL A 158 -35.95 -1.79 -13.85
N GLU A 159 -36.50 -1.12 -14.86
CA GLU A 159 -36.94 -1.77 -16.09
C GLU A 159 -35.78 -2.54 -16.75
N LEU A 160 -36.05 -3.72 -17.31
CA LEU A 160 -35.03 -4.66 -17.78
C LEU A 160 -34.05 -4.06 -18.80
N ASP A 161 -34.51 -3.13 -19.63
CA ASP A 161 -33.70 -2.41 -20.63
C ASP A 161 -32.70 -1.40 -20.00
N ASN A 162 -32.92 -0.98 -18.75
CA ASN A 162 -32.12 0.02 -18.04
C ASN A 162 -31.20 -0.59 -16.97
N PHE A 163 -31.15 -1.92 -16.85
CA PHE A 163 -30.46 -2.60 -15.75
C PHE A 163 -28.93 -2.34 -15.74
N GLN A 164 -28.31 -2.22 -16.91
CA GLN A 164 -26.88 -1.88 -17.02
C GLN A 164 -26.57 -0.41 -16.72
N LEU A 165 -27.53 0.50 -16.89
CA LEU A 165 -27.34 1.94 -16.73
C LEU A 165 -27.73 2.44 -15.33
N SER A 166 -28.66 1.74 -14.67
CA SER A 166 -29.21 2.14 -13.36
C SER A 166 -28.30 1.87 -12.17
N LEU A 167 -27.35 0.93 -12.28
CA LEU A 167 -26.40 0.64 -11.19
C LEU A 167 -25.32 1.72 -11.02
N MET A 168 -25.16 2.61 -12.00
CA MET A 168 -24.09 3.62 -12.02
C MET A 168 -24.60 5.06 -11.83
N LYS A 169 -25.89 5.33 -12.11
CA LYS A 169 -26.44 6.69 -12.14
C LYS A 169 -26.72 7.36 -10.78
N PRO A 170 -27.25 6.68 -9.75
CA PRO A 170 -27.66 7.42 -8.54
C PRO A 170 -26.48 7.77 -7.63
N PHE A 171 -25.37 7.01 -7.65
CA PHE A 171 -24.15 7.37 -6.93
C PHE A 171 -23.43 8.56 -7.59
N LEU A 172 -23.40 8.62 -8.92
CA LEU A 172 -22.86 9.77 -9.65
C LEU A 172 -23.77 11.00 -9.52
N ALA A 173 -25.09 10.86 -9.56
CA ALA A 173 -26.00 11.99 -9.36
C ALA A 173 -25.88 12.61 -7.96
N PHE A 174 -25.60 11.84 -6.91
CA PHE A 174 -25.33 12.37 -5.57
C PHE A 174 -23.91 12.96 -5.41
N ILE A 175 -23.02 12.82 -6.39
CA ILE A 175 -21.68 13.42 -6.36
C ILE A 175 -21.57 14.61 -7.33
N ASP A 176 -22.35 14.59 -8.41
CA ASP A 176 -22.23 15.51 -9.55
C ASP A 176 -23.38 16.54 -9.64
N SER A 177 -24.29 16.58 -8.66
CA SER A 177 -25.34 17.60 -8.55
C SER A 177 -25.16 18.55 -7.39
#